data_AF-A0A968XBR7-F1
#
_entry.id   AF-A0A968XBR7-F1
#
_cell.length_a   1.000
_cell.length_b   1.000
_cell.length_c   1.000
_cell.angle_alpha   90.00
_cell.angle_beta   90.00
_cell.angle_gamma   90.00
#
_symmetry.space_group_name_H-M   'P 1'
#
loop_
_entity.id
_entity.type
_entity.pdbx_description
1 polymer ?
#
loop_
_entity_poly.entity_id
_entity_poly.type
_entity_poly.pdbx_seq_one_letter_code
_entity_poly.pdbx_strand_id
1 'polypeptide(L)'
;MESRIPLPSIDSINKTKPGQEQGEVQDSLADPLATSLLDAAIEEETQQERQQHDRNSRTTLAQALRELDGTAQEILRLFYQDRLSQQDLALNMNMSQPTISRRLKKAEETLLTKLLGSVNKQPEPSELRHISIALKECLESYYR
;
A
#
# COMPACT_ATOMS: atom_id res chain seq x y z
N MET A 1 13.54 0.00 39.77
CA MET A 1 12.34 0.85 39.87
C MET A 1 12.62 2.06 39.01
N GLU A 2 12.33 1.98 37.71
CA GLU A 2 11.16 2.63 37.08
C GLU A 2 11.24 4.16 37.23
N SER A 3 11.19 5.02 36.20
CA SER A 3 10.76 4.84 34.82
C SER A 3 11.20 6.04 33.96
N ARG A 4 11.43 5.73 32.67
CA ARG A 4 11.12 6.51 31.45
C ARG A 4 11.95 7.74 31.06
N ILE A 5 12.79 7.43 30.07
CA ILE A 5 13.39 8.17 28.97
C ILE A 5 12.51 9.34 28.43
N PRO A 6 13.11 10.50 28.11
CA PRO A 6 12.44 11.67 27.53
C PRO A 6 12.33 11.54 26.01
N LEU A 7 11.23 12.02 25.42
CA LEU A 7 11.12 12.25 23.98
C LEU A 7 10.60 13.66 23.68
N PRO A 8 11.12 14.30 22.61
CA PRO A 8 11.32 15.73 22.55
C PRO A 8 10.17 16.54 21.94
N SER A 9 10.21 17.83 22.23
CA SER A 9 9.36 18.91 21.74
C SER A 9 9.24 18.94 20.21
N ILE A 10 7.99 18.91 19.76
CA ILE A 10 7.48 19.43 18.50
C ILE A 10 6.64 20.66 18.88
N ASP A 11 6.63 21.80 18.22
CA ASP A 11 7.37 22.33 17.09
C ASP A 11 7.20 23.86 17.20
N SER A 12 8.27 24.61 17.00
CA SER A 12 8.20 26.07 16.87
C SER A 12 7.61 26.40 15.50
N ILE A 13 6.32 26.72 15.41
CA ILE A 13 5.78 27.46 14.27
C ILE A 13 4.89 28.64 14.75
N ASN A 14 5.56 29.78 14.86
CA ASN A 14 5.13 31.07 14.31
C ASN A 14 3.76 31.64 14.77
N LYS A 15 3.79 32.46 15.84
CA LYS A 15 3.38 33.87 15.76
C LYS A 15 3.86 34.69 16.97
N THR A 16 4.49 35.81 16.68
CA THR A 16 5.02 36.79 17.65
C THR A 16 3.91 37.76 18.11
N LYS A 17 3.77 37.88 19.47
CA LYS A 17 3.42 39.02 20.38
C LYS A 17 2.91 40.37 19.82
N PRO A 18 2.20 41.27 20.56
CA PRO A 18 2.15 41.43 22.05
C PRO A 18 0.79 41.88 22.69
N GLY A 19 0.69 41.75 24.03
CA GLY A 19 0.11 42.80 24.91
C GLY A 19 -1.39 42.77 25.24
N GLN A 20 -1.67 42.87 26.55
CA GLN A 20 -2.92 43.34 27.21
C GLN A 20 -4.11 42.36 27.15
N GLU A 21 -4.94 42.14 28.16
CA GLU A 21 -5.08 42.54 29.57
C GLU A 21 -6.24 41.68 30.13
N GLN A 22 -6.28 41.54 31.45
CA GLN A 22 -7.26 40.82 32.27
C GLN A 22 -8.68 40.63 31.70
N GLY A 23 -9.22 39.40 31.76
CA GLY A 23 -10.66 39.17 31.65
C GLY A 23 -11.05 37.71 31.40
N GLU A 24 -11.76 37.13 32.37
CA GLU A 24 -12.77 36.07 32.18
C GLU A 24 -12.30 34.63 31.95
N VAL A 25 -12.14 33.95 33.09
CA VAL A 25 -12.15 32.49 33.24
C VAL A 25 -13.58 31.94 33.13
N GLN A 26 -14.19 31.90 31.94
CA GLN A 26 -15.33 31.02 31.69
C GLN A 26 -15.74 31.04 30.22
N ASP A 27 -15.39 29.99 29.46
CA ASP A 27 -16.32 29.47 28.46
C ASP A 27 -16.06 28.00 28.15
N SER A 28 -17.06 27.19 28.50
CA SER A 28 -17.49 25.97 27.82
C SER A 28 -16.56 24.75 27.75
N LEU A 29 -16.77 23.89 28.77
CA LEU A 29 -16.62 22.44 28.80
C LEU A 29 -16.47 21.79 27.41
N ALA A 30 -15.30 21.21 27.13
CA ALA A 30 -15.13 20.26 26.03
C ALA A 30 -16.04 19.05 26.29
N ASP A 31 -17.16 18.99 25.58
CA ASP A 31 -18.12 17.90 25.69
C ASP A 31 -17.45 16.58 25.24
N PRO A 32 -17.31 15.58 26.12
CA PRO A 32 -16.62 14.33 25.76
C PRO A 32 -17.36 13.52 24.69
N LEU A 33 -18.67 13.76 24.48
CA LEU A 33 -19.43 13.15 23.38
C LEU A 33 -19.08 13.82 22.05
N ALA A 34 -18.80 15.13 22.03
CA ALA A 34 -18.33 15.82 20.83
C ALA A 34 -16.97 15.29 20.37
N THR A 35 -16.02 15.07 21.30
CA THR A 35 -14.74 14.43 20.99
C THR A 35 -14.95 13.00 20.48
N SER A 36 -15.87 12.23 21.08
CA SER A 36 -16.18 10.86 20.64
C SER A 36 -16.87 10.80 19.27
N LEU A 37 -17.70 11.79 18.91
CA LEU A 37 -18.34 11.91 17.58
C LEU A 37 -17.33 12.32 16.51
N LEU A 38 -16.40 13.21 16.84
CA LEU A 38 -15.27 13.56 15.97
C LEU A 38 -14.34 12.36 15.76
N ASP A 39 -14.01 11.61 16.82
CA ASP A 39 -13.18 10.40 16.72
C ASP A 39 -13.86 9.35 15.84
N ALA A 40 -15.16 9.08 16.07
CA ALA A 40 -15.93 8.16 15.24
C ALA A 40 -16.03 8.59 13.76
N ALA A 41 -16.18 9.90 13.50
CA ALA A 41 -16.20 10.44 12.14
C ALA A 41 -14.82 10.32 11.45
N ILE A 42 -13.73 10.54 12.18
CA ILE A 42 -12.36 10.35 11.69
C ILE A 42 -12.07 8.88 11.41
N GLU A 43 -12.51 7.97 12.31
CA GLU A 43 -12.39 6.53 12.09
C GLU A 43 -13.15 6.09 10.84
N GLU A 44 -14.39 6.56 10.66
CA GLU A 44 -15.19 6.26 9.47
C GLU A 44 -14.55 6.79 8.19
N GLU A 45 -14.09 8.05 8.18
CA GLU A 45 -13.37 8.64 7.06
C GLU A 45 -12.11 7.83 6.71
N THR A 46 -11.30 7.50 7.71
CA THR A 46 -10.07 6.71 7.50
C THR A 46 -10.39 5.29 6.98
N GLN A 47 -11.49 4.67 7.43
CA GLN A 47 -11.94 3.38 6.89
C GLN A 47 -12.37 3.50 5.43
N GLN A 48 -13.10 4.56 5.06
CA GLN A 48 -13.52 4.82 3.69
C GLN A 48 -12.32 5.08 2.78
N GLU A 49 -11.36 5.89 3.24
CA GLU A 49 -10.11 6.17 2.51
C GLU A 49 -9.29 4.90 2.29
N ARG A 50 -9.16 4.04 3.31
CA ARG A 50 -8.50 2.73 3.19
C ARG A 50 -9.20 1.85 2.17
N GLN A 51 -10.52 1.72 2.26
CA GLN A 51 -11.29 0.91 1.30
C GLN A 51 -11.16 1.44 -0.14
N GLN A 52 -11.16 2.76 -0.30
CA GLN A 52 -10.98 3.39 -1.61
C GLN A 52 -9.57 3.15 -2.15
N HIS A 53 -8.55 3.24 -1.29
CA HIS A 53 -7.17 2.94 -1.64
C HIS A 53 -6.98 1.47 -2.06
N ASP A 54 -7.56 0.53 -1.31
CA ASP A 54 -7.57 -0.90 -1.63
C ASP A 54 -8.24 -1.19 -2.98
N ARG A 55 -9.41 -0.58 -3.23
CA ARG A 55 -10.13 -0.72 -4.51
C ARG A 55 -9.32 -0.18 -5.68
N ASN A 56 -8.70 0.98 -5.51
CA ASN A 56 -7.86 1.59 -6.54
C ASN A 56 -6.66 0.69 -6.85
N SER A 57 -5.96 0.19 -5.83
CA SER A 57 -4.81 -0.70 -5.99
C SER A 57 -5.18 -2.01 -6.70
N ARG A 58 -6.30 -2.63 -6.33
CA ARG A 58 -6.82 -3.83 -7.01
C ARG A 58 -7.20 -3.57 -8.47
N THR A 59 -7.83 -2.43 -8.74
CA THR A 59 -8.21 -2.02 -10.10
C THR A 59 -6.98 -1.80 -10.98
N THR A 60 -5.97 -1.10 -10.45
CA THR A 60 -4.68 -0.89 -11.12
C THR A 60 -3.97 -2.22 -11.39
N LEU A 61 -3.96 -3.15 -10.43
CA LEU A 61 -3.36 -4.47 -10.63
C LEU A 61 -4.09 -5.26 -11.73
N ALA A 62 -5.43 -5.29 -11.69
CA ALA A 62 -6.23 -5.99 -12.69
C ALA A 62 -6.03 -5.39 -14.09
N GLN A 63 -5.94 -4.06 -14.20
CA GLN A 63 -5.62 -3.40 -15.46
C GLN A 63 -4.21 -3.74 -15.94
N ALA A 64 -3.21 -3.67 -15.06
CA ALA A 64 -1.83 -4.01 -15.39
C ALA A 64 -1.68 -5.48 -15.83
N LEU A 65 -2.43 -6.41 -15.23
CA LEU A 65 -2.49 -7.81 -15.66
C LEU A 65 -3.04 -7.94 -17.09
N ARG A 66 -4.05 -7.16 -17.46
CA ARG A 66 -4.64 -7.19 -18.82
C ARG A 66 -3.71 -6.61 -19.89
N GLU A 67 -2.75 -5.78 -19.50
CA GLU A 67 -1.73 -5.21 -20.41
C GLU A 67 -0.56 -6.18 -20.69
N LEU A 68 -0.42 -7.26 -19.91
CA LEU A 68 0.56 -8.30 -20.18
C LEU A 68 0.21 -9.09 -21.45
N ASP A 69 1.21 -9.64 -22.13
CA ASP A 69 0.94 -10.55 -23.25
C ASP A 69 0.26 -11.84 -22.76
N GLY A 70 -0.51 -12.49 -23.63
CA GLY A 70 -1.31 -13.66 -23.26
C GLY A 70 -0.48 -14.82 -22.69
N THR A 71 0.77 -15.00 -23.13
CA THR A 71 1.65 -16.02 -22.56
C THR A 71 2.09 -15.64 -21.15
N ALA A 72 2.42 -14.37 -20.89
CA ALA A 72 2.76 -13.90 -19.55
C ALA A 72 1.58 -14.01 -18.57
N GLN A 73 0.35 -13.70 -19.03
CA GLN A 73 -0.87 -13.89 -18.24
C GLN A 73 -1.07 -15.37 -17.88
N GLU A 74 -0.92 -16.27 -18.85
CA GLU A 74 -1.07 -17.71 -18.61
C GLU A 74 0.02 -18.26 -17.67
N ILE A 75 1.27 -17.83 -17.82
CA ILE A 75 2.35 -18.19 -16.90
C ILE A 75 2.02 -17.75 -15.47
N LEU A 76 1.57 -16.50 -15.28
CA LEU A 76 1.19 -16.00 -13.95
C LEU A 76 0.02 -16.79 -13.37
N ARG A 77 -1.01 -17.05 -14.17
CA ARG A 77 -2.17 -17.85 -13.75
C ARG A 77 -1.73 -19.23 -13.30
N LEU A 78 -1.04 -20.00 -14.16
CA LEU A 78 -0.61 -21.36 -13.84
C LEU A 78 0.37 -21.40 -12.64
N PHE A 79 1.21 -20.37 -12.46
CA PHE A 79 2.15 -20.29 -11.35
C PHE A 79 1.46 -19.93 -10.02
N TYR A 80 0.56 -18.94 -10.01
CA TYR A 80 -0.06 -18.42 -8.79
C TYR A 80 -1.39 -19.11 -8.44
N GLN A 81 -2.18 -19.52 -9.43
CA GLN A 81 -3.44 -20.27 -9.27
C GLN A 81 -3.18 -21.77 -9.09
N ASP A 82 -2.55 -22.41 -10.09
CA ASP A 82 -2.35 -23.86 -10.13
C ASP A 82 -1.10 -24.33 -9.38
N ARG A 83 -0.29 -23.39 -8.85
CA ARG A 83 0.93 -23.66 -8.07
C ARG A 83 1.96 -24.53 -8.80
N LEU A 84 1.94 -24.48 -10.14
CA LEU A 84 2.88 -25.22 -10.98
C LEU A 84 4.30 -24.66 -10.80
N SER A 85 5.29 -25.57 -10.70
CA SER A 85 6.69 -25.14 -10.67
C SER A 85 7.12 -24.60 -12.03
N GLN A 86 8.26 -23.88 -12.07
CA GLN A 86 8.83 -23.43 -13.34
C GLN A 86 9.19 -24.60 -14.28
N GLN A 87 9.45 -25.79 -13.73
CA GLN A 87 9.72 -26.99 -14.52
C GLN A 87 8.42 -27.55 -15.10
N ASP A 88 7.33 -27.59 -14.32
CA ASP A 88 6.03 -28.06 -14.81
C ASP A 88 5.46 -27.13 -15.88
N LEU A 89 5.61 -25.81 -15.68
CA LEU A 89 5.26 -24.80 -16.68
C LEU A 89 6.04 -24.97 -17.98
N ALA A 90 7.34 -25.27 -17.89
CA ALA A 90 8.18 -25.52 -19.04
C ALA A 90 7.65 -26.70 -19.88
N LEU A 91 7.25 -27.79 -19.21
CA LEU A 91 6.63 -28.95 -19.85
C LEU A 91 5.25 -28.62 -20.43
N ASN A 92 4.39 -27.96 -19.65
CA ASN A 92 3.01 -27.65 -20.04
C ASN A 92 2.95 -26.72 -21.26
N MET A 93 3.82 -25.72 -21.31
CA MET A 93 3.83 -24.69 -22.36
C MET A 93 4.80 -24.99 -23.50
N ASN A 94 5.50 -26.14 -23.47
CA ASN A 94 6.55 -26.50 -24.43
C ASN A 94 7.63 -25.41 -24.59
N MET A 95 8.07 -24.83 -23.46
CA MET A 95 9.09 -23.79 -23.39
C MET A 95 10.24 -24.23 -22.49
N SER A 96 11.43 -23.63 -22.64
CA SER A 96 12.52 -23.91 -21.71
C SER A 96 12.25 -23.30 -20.32
N GLN A 97 12.66 -23.96 -19.25
CA GLN A 97 12.54 -23.43 -17.88
C GLN A 97 13.21 -22.04 -17.73
N PRO A 98 14.40 -21.75 -18.30
CA PRO A 98 14.95 -20.40 -18.30
C PRO A 98 14.05 -19.35 -18.98
N THR A 99 13.34 -19.74 -20.03
CA THR A 99 12.36 -18.87 -20.70
C THR A 99 11.19 -18.55 -19.79
N ILE A 100 10.63 -19.55 -19.09
CA ILE A 100 9.56 -19.36 -18.10
C ILE A 100 10.03 -18.41 -16.99
N SER A 101 11.21 -18.66 -16.42
CA SER A 101 11.78 -17.83 -15.35
C SER A 101 11.92 -16.37 -15.76
N ARG A 102 12.48 -16.12 -16.96
CA ARG A 102 12.62 -14.77 -17.50
C ARG A 102 11.27 -14.10 -17.77
N ARG A 103 10.29 -14.83 -18.32
CA ARG A 103 8.95 -14.30 -18.58
C ARG A 103 8.22 -13.96 -17.28
N LEU A 104 8.29 -14.83 -16.28
CA LEU A 104 7.70 -14.60 -14.96
C LEU A 104 8.31 -13.36 -14.30
N LYS A 105 9.64 -13.27 -14.27
CA LYS A 105 10.34 -12.10 -13.71
C LYS A 105 9.98 -10.81 -14.44
N LYS A 106 9.95 -10.83 -15.78
CA LYS A 106 9.59 -9.65 -16.58
C LYS A 106 8.13 -9.23 -16.35
N ALA A 107 7.22 -10.19 -16.19
CA ALA A 107 5.83 -9.90 -15.86
C ALA A 107 5.71 -9.24 -14.47
N GLU A 108 6.38 -9.78 -13.46
CA GLU A 108 6.46 -9.19 -12.12
C GLU A 108 7.05 -7.76 -12.14
N GLU A 109 8.15 -7.55 -12.88
CA GLU A 109 8.77 -6.22 -13.05
C GLU A 109 7.82 -5.24 -13.73
N THR A 110 7.08 -5.69 -14.74
CA THR A 110 6.11 -4.84 -15.47
C THR A 110 4.97 -4.43 -14.55
N LEU A 111 4.39 -5.38 -13.81
CA LEU A 111 3.34 -5.11 -12.82
C LEU A 111 3.86 -4.15 -11.74
N LEU A 112 5.03 -4.44 -11.17
CA LEU A 112 5.65 -3.58 -10.16
C LEU A 112 5.83 -2.16 -10.67
N THR A 113 6.30 -1.99 -11.91
CA THR A 113 6.48 -0.67 -12.53
C THR A 113 5.15 0.07 -12.70
N LYS A 114 4.06 -0.63 -13.02
CA LYS A 114 2.73 -0.03 -13.16
C LYS A 114 2.13 0.40 -11.82
N LEU A 115 2.31 -0.44 -10.79
CA LEU A 115 1.94 -0.09 -9.43
C LEU A 115 2.77 1.11 -8.92
N LEU A 116 4.07 1.13 -9.23
CA LEU A 116 4.96 2.24 -8.86
C LEU A 116 4.68 3.52 -9.63
N GLY A 117 4.32 3.44 -10.91
CA GLY A 117 3.89 4.61 -11.68
C GLY A 117 2.62 5.26 -11.13
N SER A 118 1.85 4.53 -10.31
CA SER A 118 0.67 5.06 -9.62
C SER A 118 1.01 5.76 -8.30
N VAL A 119 2.22 5.60 -7.76
CA VAL A 119 2.70 6.35 -6.59
C VAL A 119 3.49 7.57 -7.02
N ASN A 120 3.09 8.74 -6.53
CA ASN A 120 3.62 10.04 -6.93
C ASN A 120 5.06 10.34 -6.44
N LYS A 121 5.78 9.33 -5.92
CA LYS A 121 7.13 9.43 -5.34
C LYS A 121 7.99 8.25 -5.79
N GLN A 122 9.27 8.53 -6.02
CA GLN A 122 10.25 7.51 -6.35
C GLN A 122 10.53 6.65 -5.10
N PRO A 123 10.28 5.34 -5.13
CA PRO A 123 10.43 4.47 -3.97
C PRO A 123 11.90 4.23 -3.63
N GLU A 124 12.24 4.20 -2.34
CA GLU A 124 13.56 3.76 -1.88
C GLU A 124 13.77 2.25 -2.13
N PRO A 125 15.03 1.75 -2.20
CA PRO A 125 15.30 0.32 -2.45
C PRO A 125 14.67 -0.63 -1.42
N SER A 126 14.54 -0.18 -0.17
CA SER A 126 13.84 -0.89 0.89
C SER A 126 12.34 -0.97 0.60
N GLU A 127 11.72 0.11 0.15
CA GLU A 127 10.30 0.17 -0.23
C GLU A 127 10.03 -0.70 -1.46
N LEU A 128 10.91 -0.70 -2.45
CA LEU A 128 10.81 -1.59 -3.62
C LEU A 128 10.71 -3.06 -3.24
N ARG A 129 11.48 -3.50 -2.24
CA ARG A 129 11.42 -4.88 -1.74
C ARG A 129 10.08 -5.18 -1.09
N HIS A 130 9.56 -4.25 -0.27
CA HIS A 130 8.25 -4.41 0.36
C HIS A 130 7.13 -4.45 -0.67
N ILE A 131 7.15 -3.57 -1.68
CA ILE A 131 6.14 -3.52 -2.73
C ILE A 131 6.22 -4.79 -3.61
N SER A 132 7.42 -5.33 -3.85
CA SER A 132 7.57 -6.61 -4.56
C SER A 132 6.97 -7.78 -3.77
N ILE A 133 7.13 -7.82 -2.45
CA ILE A 133 6.50 -8.83 -1.59
C ILE A 133 4.98 -8.66 -1.63
N ALA A 134 4.49 -7.43 -1.41
CA ALA A 134 3.06 -7.12 -1.45
C ALA A 134 2.42 -7.44 -2.81
N LEU A 135 3.13 -7.22 -3.92
CA LEU A 135 2.68 -7.60 -5.25
C LEU A 135 2.46 -9.11 -5.35
N LYS A 136 3.38 -9.92 -4.84
CA LYS A 136 3.25 -11.39 -4.85
C LYS A 136 2.05 -11.83 -4.02
N GLU A 137 1.90 -11.29 -2.82
CA GLU A 137 0.74 -11.57 -1.95
C GLU A 137 -0.57 -11.15 -2.63
N CYS A 138 -0.58 -10.02 -3.34
CA CYS A 138 -1.75 -9.56 -4.09
C CYS A 138 -2.06 -10.46 -5.28
N LEU A 139 -1.05 -10.94 -6.01
CA LEU A 139 -1.22 -11.93 -7.09
C LEU A 139 -1.76 -13.26 -6.56
N GLU A 140 -1.23 -13.74 -5.44
CA GLU A 140 -1.73 -14.94 -4.78
C GLU A 140 -3.19 -14.78 -4.34
N SER A 141 -3.55 -13.61 -3.78
CA SER A 141 -4.92 -13.30 -3.37
C SER A 141 -5.87 -13.12 -4.56
N TYR A 142 -5.37 -12.60 -5.69
CA TYR A 142 -6.16 -12.37 -6.91
C TYR A 142 -6.51 -13.68 -7.63
N TYR A 143 -5.61 -14.66 -7.62
CA TYR A 143 -5.79 -15.95 -8.29
C TYR A 143 -6.35 -17.06 -7.39
N ARG A 144 -6.54 -16.78 -6.10
CA ARG A 144 -7.16 -17.70 -5.14
C ARG A 144 -8.69 -17.63 -5.18
#